data_AF-A0AA37KBU7-F1
#
_entry.id   AF-A0AA37KBU7-F1
#
_cell.length_a   1.000
_cell.length_b   1.000
_cell.length_c   1.000
_cell.angle_alpha   90.00
_cell.angle_beta   90.00
_cell.angle_gamma   90.00
#
_symmetry.space_group_name_H-M   'P 1'
#
loop_
_entity.id
_entity.type
_entity.pdbx_description
1 polymer ?
#
loop_
_entity_poly.entity_id
_entity_poly.type
_entity_poly.pdbx_seq_one_letter_code
_entity_poly.pdbx_strand_id
1 'polypeptide(L)'
;MLCLIALITGCNGDNPQCKAEKLINRYLENNLKDPDSYECIDMGKIGIVTPMSKALVETVKRATDGEFPTDSINSKLEQIKAMFESNDINPYDTLAWEISHRYRAKNSYGGYAITNCTYHFNKDISDIISVETK
;
A
#
# COMPACT_ATOMS: atom_id res chain seq x y z
N MET A 1 1.93 32.73 12.91
CA MET A 1 1.33 31.39 13.03
C MET A 1 0.19 31.31 12.03
N LEU A 2 0.47 30.85 10.81
CA LEU A 2 -0.52 30.63 9.77
C LEU A 2 -0.79 29.12 9.72
N CYS A 3 -1.90 28.69 10.33
CA CYS A 3 -2.53 27.42 9.99
C CYS A 3 -3.12 27.56 8.58
N LEU A 4 -2.54 26.87 7.60
CA LEU A 4 -3.21 26.62 6.32
C LEU A 4 -3.27 25.11 6.05
N ILE A 5 -4.34 24.53 6.64
CA ILE A 5 -5.29 23.63 6.01
C ILE A 5 -4.68 22.70 4.95
N ALA A 6 -4.29 21.50 5.38
CA ALA A 6 -4.29 20.34 4.51
C ALA A 6 -5.75 20.11 4.05
N LEU A 7 -6.04 20.51 2.82
CA LEU A 7 -7.29 20.21 2.12
C LEU A 7 -7.37 18.70 1.90
N ILE A 8 -7.87 17.98 2.91
CA ILE A 8 -8.56 16.71 2.69
C ILE A 8 -10.00 17.02 2.99
N THR A 9 -10.76 17.29 1.94
CA THR A 9 -12.22 17.27 1.97
C THR A 9 -12.64 16.09 2.83
N GLY A 10 -13.31 16.36 3.95
CA GLY A 10 -13.86 15.32 4.81
C GLY A 10 -14.74 14.41 3.97
N CYS A 11 -14.18 13.27 3.54
CA CYS A 11 -14.98 12.23 2.95
C CYS A 11 -15.83 11.66 4.10
N ASN A 12 -17.05 12.16 4.21
CA ASN A 12 -18.13 11.57 4.99
C ASN A 12 -18.68 10.29 4.31
N GLY A 13 -17.88 9.65 3.45
CA GLY A 13 -18.26 8.46 2.70
C GLY A 13 -17.52 7.24 3.21
N ASP A 14 -18.23 6.12 3.36
CA ASP A 14 -17.67 4.81 3.71
C ASP A 14 -16.94 4.13 2.54
N ASN A 15 -16.42 4.90 1.58
CA ASN A 15 -15.69 4.35 0.46
C ASN A 15 -14.29 3.87 0.88
N PRO A 16 -13.71 2.89 0.18
CA PRO A 16 -12.39 2.34 0.48
C PRO A 16 -11.27 3.38 0.64
N GLN A 17 -11.22 4.37 -0.26
CA GLN A 17 -10.19 5.42 -0.25
C GLN A 17 -10.22 6.20 1.06
N CYS A 18 -11.39 6.67 1.47
CA CYS A 18 -11.55 7.45 2.69
C CYS A 18 -11.19 6.64 3.94
N LYS A 19 -11.59 5.36 4.00
CA LYS A 19 -11.25 4.48 5.12
C LYS A 19 -9.72 4.33 5.26
N ALA A 20 -9.03 4.11 4.14
CA ALA A 20 -7.58 4.00 4.11
C ALA A 20 -6.89 5.30 4.53
N GLU A 21 -7.29 6.45 4.00
CA GLU A 21 -6.71 7.76 4.37
C GLU A 21 -6.90 8.08 5.87
N LYS A 22 -8.07 7.74 6.45
CA LYS A 22 -8.32 7.87 7.90
C LYS A 22 -7.40 6.97 8.73
N LEU A 23 -7.09 5.76 8.26
CA LEU A 23 -6.14 4.87 8.92
C LEU A 23 -4.71 5.40 8.80
N ILE A 24 -4.33 5.92 7.64
CA ILE A 24 -3.00 6.50 7.41
C ILE A 24 -2.78 7.72 8.30
N ASN A 25 -3.74 8.65 8.37
CA ASN A 25 -3.61 9.82 9.23
C ASN A 25 -3.39 9.42 10.70
N ARG A 26 -4.20 8.48 11.21
CA ARG A 26 -4.02 7.94 12.57
C ARG A 26 -2.67 7.25 12.74
N TYR A 27 -2.21 6.51 11.73
CA TYR A 27 -0.89 5.89 11.78
C TYR A 27 0.22 6.94 11.86
N LEU A 28 0.17 7.98 11.03
CA LEU A 28 1.17 9.05 10.99
C LEU A 28 1.19 9.85 12.29
N GLU A 29 0.02 10.21 12.84
CA GLU A 29 -0.11 10.88 14.14
C GLU A 29 0.62 10.11 15.27
N ASN A 30 0.55 8.78 15.23
CA ASN A 30 1.14 7.93 16.26
C ASN A 30 2.61 7.56 16.01
N ASN A 31 3.12 7.70 14.77
CA ASN A 31 4.43 7.18 14.39
C ASN A 31 5.44 8.27 13.97
N LEU A 32 4.99 9.48 13.62
CA LEU A 32 5.89 10.58 13.30
C LEU A 32 6.52 11.19 14.55
N LYS A 33 7.74 11.73 14.41
CA LYS A 33 8.44 12.43 15.50
C LYS A 33 7.86 13.81 15.80
N ASP A 34 7.42 14.49 14.75
CA ASP A 34 6.73 15.77 14.80
C ASP A 34 5.51 15.66 13.87
N PRO A 35 4.39 15.07 14.33
CA PRO A 35 3.18 14.92 13.52
C PRO A 35 2.66 16.24 12.95
N ASP A 36 2.81 17.34 13.67
CA ASP A 36 2.37 18.68 13.23
C ASP A 36 3.17 19.20 12.03
N SER A 37 4.35 18.65 11.78
CA SER A 37 5.17 18.96 10.60
C SER A 37 4.82 18.13 9.36
N TYR A 38 3.85 17.21 9.45
CA TYR A 38 3.44 16.38 8.33
C TYR A 38 2.90 17.23 7.17
N GLU A 39 3.42 16.97 5.98
CA GLU A 39 2.94 17.53 4.74
C GLU A 39 2.80 16.42 3.69
N CYS A 40 1.57 16.19 3.24
CA CYS A 40 1.29 15.29 2.12
C CYS A 40 1.89 15.87 0.84
N ILE A 41 2.71 15.09 0.14
CA ILE A 41 3.23 15.43 -1.18
C ILE A 41 2.41 14.74 -2.27
N ASP A 42 2.06 13.47 -2.06
CA ASP A 42 1.22 12.69 -2.95
C ASP A 42 0.47 11.58 -2.20
N MET A 43 -0.80 11.38 -2.54
CA MET A 43 -1.64 10.28 -2.06
C MET A 43 -2.19 9.54 -3.27
N GLY A 44 -1.79 8.28 -3.42
CA GLY A 44 -2.22 7.44 -4.53
C GLY A 44 -3.70 7.08 -4.45
N LYS A 45 -4.18 6.41 -5.50
CA LYS A 45 -5.50 5.77 -5.47
C LYS A 45 -5.40 4.41 -4.80
N ILE A 46 -6.43 4.06 -4.05
CA ILE A 46 -6.53 2.76 -3.42
C ILE A 46 -6.64 1.66 -4.48
N GLY A 47 -5.74 0.67 -4.38
CA GLY A 47 -5.66 -0.49 -5.24
C GLY A 47 -6.16 -1.75 -4.52
N ILE A 48 -6.64 -2.71 -5.31
CA ILE A 48 -6.99 -4.05 -4.82
C ILE A 48 -5.77 -4.95 -4.97
N VAL A 49 -5.48 -5.70 -3.92
CA VAL A 49 -4.50 -6.78 -3.92
C VAL A 49 -5.26 -8.10 -4.02
N THR A 50 -4.92 -8.94 -4.99
CA THR A 50 -5.47 -10.28 -5.17
C THR A 50 -4.36 -11.33 -4.99
N PRO A 51 -4.69 -12.62 -4.77
CA PRO A 51 -3.71 -13.69 -4.82
C PRO A 51 -2.84 -13.65 -6.08
N MET A 52 -3.45 -13.41 -7.25
CA MET A 52 -2.70 -13.32 -8.52
C MET A 52 -1.86 -12.07 -8.66
N SER A 53 -2.28 -10.90 -8.15
CA SER A 53 -1.43 -9.71 -8.23
C SER A 53 -0.17 -9.86 -7.36
N LYS A 54 -0.28 -10.48 -6.17
CA LYS A 54 0.89 -10.86 -5.36
C LYS A 54 1.74 -11.93 -6.05
N ALA A 55 1.12 -12.95 -6.64
CA ALA A 55 1.83 -13.98 -7.39
C ALA A 55 2.64 -13.39 -8.56
N LEU A 56 2.08 -12.42 -9.29
CA LEU A 56 2.77 -11.71 -10.37
C LEU A 56 4.02 -10.98 -9.85
N VAL A 57 3.89 -10.17 -8.81
CA VAL A 57 5.01 -9.42 -8.24
C VAL A 57 6.15 -10.35 -7.81
N GLU A 58 5.82 -11.42 -7.09
CA GLU A 58 6.82 -12.39 -6.63
C GLU A 58 7.43 -13.18 -7.79
N THR A 59 6.63 -13.58 -8.78
CA THR A 59 7.14 -14.30 -9.97
C THR A 59 8.09 -13.43 -10.78
N VAL A 60 7.77 -12.14 -10.95
CA VAL A 60 8.65 -11.17 -11.63
C VAL A 60 9.95 -10.98 -10.85
N LYS A 61 9.86 -10.84 -9.52
CA LYS A 61 11.04 -10.70 -8.67
C LYS A 61 11.96 -11.93 -8.80
N ARG A 62 11.43 -13.14 -8.63
CA ARG A 62 12.21 -14.39 -8.73
C ARG A 62 12.83 -14.60 -10.11
N ALA A 63 12.13 -14.20 -11.18
CA ALA A 63 12.69 -14.20 -12.53
C ALA A 63 13.87 -13.22 -12.66
N THR A 64 13.72 -12.02 -12.10
CA THR A 64 14.75 -10.97 -12.10
C THR A 64 15.98 -11.40 -11.28
N ASP A 65 15.76 -12.14 -10.19
CA ASP A 65 16.81 -12.73 -9.36
C ASP A 65 17.49 -13.95 -10.02
N GLY A 66 17.04 -14.36 -11.21
CA GLY A 66 17.66 -15.40 -12.02
C GLY A 66 17.22 -16.82 -11.69
N GLU A 67 16.18 -17.02 -10.88
CA GLU A 67 15.67 -18.36 -10.55
C GLU A 67 15.09 -19.09 -11.78
N PHE A 68 14.60 -18.34 -12.76
CA PHE A 68 14.09 -18.84 -14.04
C PHE A 68 14.02 -17.73 -15.10
N PRO A 69 13.97 -18.07 -16.40
CA PRO A 69 13.85 -17.10 -17.48
C PRO A 69 12.61 -16.20 -17.41
N THR A 70 12.73 -14.92 -17.76
CA THR A 70 11.61 -13.96 -17.76
C THR A 70 10.48 -14.33 -18.72
N ASP A 71 10.77 -15.04 -19.81
CA ASP A 71 9.75 -15.55 -20.74
C ASP A 71 8.88 -16.66 -20.12
N SER A 72 9.31 -17.24 -18.99
CA SER A 72 8.58 -18.27 -18.25
C SER A 72 7.61 -17.68 -17.21
N ILE A 73 7.52 -16.36 -17.08
CA ILE A 73 6.61 -15.70 -16.12
C ILE A 73 5.16 -16.13 -16.39
N ASN A 74 4.70 -16.10 -17.64
CA ASN A 74 3.31 -16.42 -17.96
C ASN A 74 2.97 -17.89 -17.64
N SER A 75 3.82 -18.83 -18.03
CA SER A 75 3.59 -20.26 -17.76
C SER A 75 3.59 -20.59 -16.26
N LYS A 76 4.37 -19.85 -15.46
CA LYS A 76 4.35 -19.98 -13.99
C LYS A 76 3.10 -19.39 -13.37
N LEU A 77 2.61 -18.26 -13.88
CA LEU A 77 1.36 -17.67 -13.40
C LEU A 77 0.16 -18.57 -13.67
N GLU A 78 0.11 -19.25 -14.82
CA GLU A 78 -0.93 -20.25 -15.09
C GLU A 78 -0.86 -21.45 -14.12
N GLN A 79 0.34 -21.92 -13.77
CA GLN A 79 0.51 -22.97 -12.77
C GLN A 79 0.05 -22.52 -11.38
N ILE A 80 0.38 -21.29 -10.98
CA ILE A 80 -0.04 -20.72 -9.69
C ILE A 80 -1.56 -20.51 -9.67
N LYS A 81 -2.15 -20.04 -10.77
CA LYS A 81 -3.60 -19.91 -10.90
C LYS A 81 -4.31 -21.26 -10.72
N ALA A 82 -3.85 -22.28 -11.44
CA ALA A 82 -4.39 -23.64 -11.31
C ALA A 82 -4.23 -24.19 -9.88
N MET A 83 -3.11 -23.88 -9.21
CA MET A 83 -2.91 -24.23 -7.81
C MET A 83 -3.95 -23.57 -6.91
N PHE A 84 -4.22 -22.27 -7.05
CA PHE A 84 -5.27 -21.60 -6.27
C PHE A 84 -6.65 -22.23 -6.51
N GLU A 85 -7.03 -22.42 -7.78
CA GLU A 85 -8.32 -23.00 -8.16
C GLU A 85 -8.48 -24.44 -7.61
N SER A 86 -7.42 -25.26 -7.64
CA SER A 86 -7.44 -26.62 -7.08
C SER A 86 -7.58 -26.67 -5.55
N ASN A 87 -7.25 -25.57 -4.86
CA ASN A 87 -7.39 -25.43 -3.41
C ASN A 87 -8.66 -24.66 -3.02
N ASP A 88 -9.62 -24.50 -3.95
CA ASP A 88 -10.87 -23.76 -3.74
C ASP A 88 -10.65 -22.28 -3.34
N ILE A 89 -9.55 -21.69 -3.81
CA ILE A 89 -9.22 -20.27 -3.63
C ILE A 89 -9.52 -19.55 -4.94
N ASN A 90 -10.38 -18.51 -4.90
CA ASN A 90 -10.57 -17.64 -6.06
C ASN A 90 -9.31 -16.76 -6.26
N PRO A 91 -8.57 -16.90 -7.38
CA PRO A 91 -7.33 -16.17 -7.62
C PRO A 91 -7.50 -14.65 -7.75
N TYR A 92 -8.74 -14.17 -7.95
CA TYR A 92 -9.07 -12.76 -8.17
C TYR A 92 -9.89 -12.15 -7.03
N ASP A 93 -10.12 -12.88 -5.95
CA ASP A 93 -10.75 -12.33 -4.75
C ASP A 93 -9.88 -11.25 -4.11
N THR A 94 -10.51 -10.26 -3.47
CA THR A 94 -9.80 -9.25 -2.68
C THR A 94 -9.14 -9.92 -1.48
N LEU A 95 -7.80 -9.91 -1.48
CA LEU A 95 -6.95 -10.35 -0.37
C LEU A 95 -6.67 -9.19 0.59
N ALA A 96 -6.35 -8.02 0.03
CA ALA A 96 -5.97 -6.82 0.76
C ALA A 96 -6.20 -5.58 -0.10
N TRP A 97 -5.96 -4.42 0.48
CA TRP A 97 -5.91 -3.15 -0.25
C TRP A 97 -4.55 -2.51 -0.09
N GLU A 98 -4.18 -1.64 -1.02
CA GLU A 98 -2.93 -0.89 -0.93
C GLU A 98 -3.05 0.55 -1.42
N ILE A 99 -2.21 1.44 -0.92
CA ILE A 99 -2.12 2.82 -1.37
C ILE A 99 -0.68 3.32 -1.24
N SER A 100 -0.17 3.93 -2.31
CA SER A 100 1.12 4.60 -2.29
C SER A 100 0.98 5.98 -1.66
N HIS A 101 1.93 6.38 -0.84
CA HIS A 101 1.94 7.68 -0.20
C HIS A 101 3.35 8.26 -0.17
N ARG A 102 3.44 9.54 -0.52
CA ARG A 102 4.65 10.33 -0.41
C ARG A 102 4.38 11.54 0.46
N TYR A 103 5.20 11.74 1.47
CA TYR A 103 5.06 12.86 2.40
C TYR A 103 6.41 13.34 2.90
N ARG A 104 6.42 14.49 3.55
CA ARG A 104 7.56 14.93 4.37
C ARG A 104 7.11 15.25 5.78
N ALA A 105 8.01 15.02 6.74
CA ALA A 105 7.84 15.40 8.13
C ALA A 105 9.23 15.62 8.76
N LYS A 106 9.31 16.34 9.88
CA LYS A 106 10.58 16.50 10.60
C LYS A 106 11.00 15.18 11.24
N ASN A 107 12.28 14.88 11.09
CA ASN A 107 12.95 13.78 11.77
C ASN A 107 13.40 14.20 13.18
N SER A 108 14.06 13.28 13.89
CA SER A 108 14.60 13.52 15.25
C SER A 108 15.64 14.64 15.35
N TYR A 109 16.22 15.07 14.22
CA TYR A 109 17.21 16.15 14.15
C TYR A 109 16.58 17.49 13.74
N GLY A 110 15.24 17.57 13.61
CA GLY A 110 14.52 18.79 13.26
C GLY A 110 14.53 19.15 11.77
N GLY A 111 15.15 18.33 10.91
CA GLY A 111 15.13 18.50 9.45
C GLY A 111 13.97 17.73 8.81
N TYR A 112 13.41 18.25 7.72
CA TYR A 112 12.41 17.55 6.93
C TYR A 112 13.02 16.35 6.20
N ALA A 113 12.41 15.18 6.35
CA ALA A 113 12.72 13.98 5.59
C ALA A 113 11.52 13.61 4.70
N ILE A 114 11.78 13.30 3.43
CA ILE A 114 10.78 12.77 2.51
C ILE A 114 10.70 11.26 2.70
N THR A 115 9.50 10.73 2.83
CA THR A 115 9.22 9.29 2.91
C THR A 115 8.36 8.88 1.74
N ASN A 116 8.75 7.79 1.07
CA ASN A 116 7.94 7.10 0.08
C ASN A 116 7.55 5.75 0.67
N CYS A 117 6.25 5.49 0.79
CA CYS A 117 5.77 4.25 1.35
C CYS A 117 4.53 3.72 0.65
N THR A 118 4.28 2.44 0.81
CA THR A 118 3.02 1.79 0.47
C THR A 118 2.41 1.25 1.75
N TYR A 119 1.16 1.63 2.03
CA TYR A 119 0.37 1.01 3.10
C TYR A 119 -0.43 -0.15 2.53
N HIS A 120 -0.44 -1.26 3.26
CA HIS A 120 -1.33 -2.39 2.99
C HIS A 120 -2.38 -2.50 4.10
N PHE A 121 -3.62 -2.73 3.71
CA PHE A 121 -4.77 -2.88 4.61
C PHE A 121 -5.35 -4.26 4.50
N ASN A 122 -5.96 -4.76 5.57
CA ASN A 122 -6.76 -5.97 5.50
C ASN A 122 -7.98 -5.79 4.57
N LYS A 123 -8.66 -6.90 4.23
CA LYS A 123 -9.78 -6.93 3.27
C LYS A 123 -10.90 -5.93 3.58
N ASP A 124 -11.15 -5.66 4.86
CA ASP A 124 -12.22 -4.76 5.33
C ASP A 124 -11.77 -3.29 5.48
N ILE A 125 -10.48 -3.01 5.31
CA ILE A 125 -9.87 -1.68 5.53
C ILE A 125 -10.17 -1.19 6.95
N SER A 126 -10.08 -2.09 7.94
CA SER A 126 -10.17 -1.75 9.36
C SER A 126 -8.81 -1.45 9.96
N ASP A 127 -7.75 -2.03 9.41
CA ASP A 127 -6.39 -1.97 9.97
C ASP A 127 -5.33 -1.91 8.87
N ILE A 128 -4.22 -1.23 9.17
CA ILE A 128 -2.97 -1.30 8.39
C ILE A 128 -2.21 -2.55 8.85
N ILE A 129 -1.97 -3.47 7.92
CA ILE A 129 -1.28 -4.74 8.19
C ILE A 129 0.20 -4.72 7.83
N SER A 130 0.62 -3.78 6.97
CA SER A 130 2.04 -3.58 6.61
C SER A 130 2.27 -2.17 6.08
N VAL A 131 3.48 -1.65 6.29
CA VAL A 131 3.96 -0.39 5.71
C VAL A 131 5.33 -0.65 5.09
N GLU A 132 5.41 -0.59 3.77
CA GLU A 132 6.64 -0.80 3.02
C GLU A 132 7.24 0.55 2.66
N THR A 133 8.42 0.87 3.20
CA THR A 133 9.15 2.11 2.87
C THR A 133 10.18 1.82 1.77
N LYS A 134 10.26 2.71 0.77
CA LYS A 134 11.19 2.60 -0.37
C LYS A 134 12.38 3.54 -0.22
#